data_AF-A0A2N5CDI4-F1
#
_entry.id   AF-A0A2N5CDI4-F1
#
_cell.length_a   1.000
_cell.length_b   1.000
_cell.length_c   1.000
_cell.angle_alpha   90.00
_cell.angle_beta   90.00
_cell.angle_gamma   90.00
#
_symmetry.space_group_name_H-M   'P 1'
#
loop_
_entity.id
_entity.type
_entity.pdbx_description
1 polymer ?
#
loop_
_entity_poly.entity_id
_entity_poly.type
_entity_poly.pdbx_seq_one_letter_code
_entity_poly.pdbx_strand_id
1 'polypeptide(L)'
;MNGRRTLRLALPVSLALMMAGVTVAQTRVHYESKAELVGAAASGPYSSEKILQSIVDYCVTLGPAAGGPATAALLSWKERNATYLILSSYYRKEIQKYIAAPPDSPQKRALKKITTQDVEELIKANSDALILGFRKAQEADPKDGGANMCRGYFRGVDDGAADVKNRDPELAAFLDQDPVGQRRAKQPTKEQ
;
A
#
# COMPACT_ATOMS: atom_id res chain seq x y z
N MET A 1 22.04 -25.71 -72.21
CA MET A 1 21.51 -24.35 -71.98
C MET A 1 20.63 -24.41 -70.73
N ASN A 2 21.22 -24.33 -69.54
CA ASN A 2 21.41 -23.15 -68.68
C ASN A 2 20.10 -22.45 -68.27
N GLY A 3 19.80 -22.49 -66.95
CA GLY A 3 18.96 -21.47 -66.30
C GLY A 3 18.00 -21.94 -65.19
N ARG A 4 18.46 -22.62 -64.13
CA ARG A 4 17.67 -22.70 -62.88
C ARG A 4 17.80 -21.38 -62.12
N ARG A 5 16.74 -20.56 -62.13
CA ARG A 5 16.63 -19.35 -61.31
C ARG A 5 16.27 -19.73 -59.88
N THR A 6 17.15 -19.37 -58.97
CA THR A 6 16.95 -19.31 -57.52
C THR A 6 16.00 -18.16 -57.18
N LEU A 7 14.93 -18.42 -56.41
CA LEU A 7 14.20 -17.38 -55.72
C LEU A 7 14.36 -17.59 -54.21
N ARG A 8 15.06 -16.64 -53.58
CA ARG A 8 15.30 -16.54 -52.15
C ARG A 8 14.22 -15.67 -51.51
N LEU A 9 13.79 -16.09 -50.32
CA LEU A 9 13.42 -15.30 -49.13
C LEU A 9 12.32 -14.22 -49.23
N ALA A 10 11.29 -14.40 -48.41
CA ALA A 10 11.06 -13.54 -47.24
C ALA A 10 9.91 -14.12 -46.38
N LEU A 11 10.25 -14.85 -45.31
CA LEU A 11 9.31 -15.05 -44.20
C LEU A 11 9.37 -13.79 -43.33
N PRO A 12 8.26 -13.07 -43.09
CA PRO A 12 8.24 -12.08 -42.03
C PRO A 12 8.30 -12.83 -40.70
N VAL A 13 9.43 -12.72 -40.01
CA VAL A 13 9.54 -13.03 -38.59
C VAL A 13 8.71 -11.98 -37.85
N SER A 14 7.43 -12.28 -37.65
CA SER A 14 6.56 -11.54 -36.75
C SER A 14 7.11 -11.69 -35.33
N LEU A 15 7.88 -10.70 -34.90
CA LEU A 15 8.35 -10.53 -33.53
C LEU A 15 7.15 -10.08 -32.67
N ALA A 16 6.24 -11.01 -32.40
CA ALA A 16 5.25 -10.88 -31.34
C ALA A 16 5.99 -11.04 -30.01
N LEU A 17 6.58 -9.94 -29.53
CA LEU A 17 7.15 -9.87 -28.19
C LEU A 17 5.99 -9.98 -27.20
N MET A 18 5.81 -11.18 -26.67
CA MET A 18 4.85 -11.48 -25.63
C MET A 18 5.05 -10.51 -24.47
N MET A 19 3.97 -9.83 -24.11
CA MET A 19 3.82 -9.17 -22.81
C MET A 19 4.03 -10.24 -21.74
N ALA A 20 5.25 -10.36 -21.24
CA ALA A 20 5.53 -11.07 -20.01
C ALA A 20 4.86 -10.29 -18.88
N GLY A 21 3.57 -10.57 -18.67
CA GLY A 21 2.89 -10.22 -17.44
C GLY A 21 3.70 -10.84 -16.32
N VAL A 22 4.40 -10.00 -15.57
CA VAL A 22 5.01 -10.40 -14.31
C VAL A 22 3.84 -10.70 -13.38
N THR A 23 3.36 -11.94 -13.41
CA THR A 23 2.53 -12.47 -12.32
C THR A 23 3.46 -12.54 -11.12
N VAL A 24 3.59 -11.42 -10.41
CA VAL A 24 3.98 -11.45 -9.01
C VAL A 24 2.89 -12.31 -8.39
N ALA A 25 3.21 -13.56 -8.05
CA ALA A 25 2.37 -14.34 -7.18
C ALA A 25 2.19 -13.47 -5.93
N GLN A 26 1.05 -12.79 -5.82
CA GLN A 26 0.70 -12.05 -4.62
C GLN A 26 0.55 -13.12 -3.55
N THR A 27 1.62 -13.38 -2.81
CA THR A 27 1.55 -14.11 -1.55
C THR A 27 0.46 -13.42 -0.75
N ARG A 28 -0.71 -14.07 -0.65
CA ARG A 28 -1.80 -13.54 0.17
C ARG A 28 -1.23 -13.44 1.58
N VAL A 29 -1.28 -12.24 2.14
CA VAL A 29 -0.94 -12.03 3.54
C VAL A 29 -1.87 -12.92 4.36
N HIS A 30 -1.29 -13.72 5.23
CA HIS A 30 -2.01 -14.59 6.15
C HIS A 30 -1.51 -14.33 7.57
N TYR A 31 -2.42 -14.42 8.54
CA TYR A 31 -2.10 -14.22 9.95
C TYR A 31 -2.34 -15.49 10.74
N GLU A 32 -1.34 -15.91 11.49
CA GLU A 32 -1.36 -17.14 12.29
C GLU A 32 -2.09 -16.94 13.62
N SER A 33 -2.35 -15.69 14.01
CA SER A 33 -3.04 -15.40 15.26
C SER A 33 -3.84 -14.09 15.25
N LYS A 34 -4.80 -14.02 16.18
CA LYS A 34 -5.54 -12.78 16.47
C LYS A 34 -4.62 -11.65 16.93
N ALA A 35 -3.50 -11.95 17.58
CA ALA A 35 -2.55 -10.94 18.03
C ALA A 35 -1.85 -10.27 16.83
N GLU A 36 -1.51 -11.06 15.81
CA GLU A 36 -0.95 -10.54 14.55
C GLU A 36 -1.98 -9.67 13.82
N LEU A 37 -3.24 -10.11 13.74
CA LEU A 37 -4.34 -9.29 13.18
C LEU A 37 -4.52 -7.96 13.93
N VAL A 38 -4.40 -7.95 15.27
CA VAL A 38 -4.45 -6.71 16.06
C VAL A 38 -3.25 -5.80 15.74
N GLY A 39 -2.05 -6.37 15.60
CA GLY A 39 -0.86 -5.63 15.19
C GLY A 39 -1.03 -5.02 13.80
N ALA A 40 -1.50 -5.82 12.83
CA ALA A 40 -1.77 -5.40 11.47
C ALA A 40 -2.91 -4.37 11.39
N ALA A 41 -3.95 -4.50 12.21
CA ALA A 41 -4.99 -3.48 12.33
C ALA A 41 -4.43 -2.15 12.82
N ALA A 42 -3.51 -2.19 13.79
CA ALA A 42 -2.85 -0.99 14.29
C ALA A 42 -1.95 -0.32 13.24
N SER A 43 -1.14 -1.09 12.50
CA SER A 43 -0.12 -0.54 11.61
C SER A 43 -0.54 -0.46 10.14
N GLY A 44 -1.25 -1.43 9.58
CA GLY A 44 -1.50 -1.60 8.15
C GLY A 44 -2.12 -0.38 7.46
N PRO A 45 -3.34 0.06 7.82
CA PRO A 45 -3.97 1.23 7.21
C PRO A 45 -3.14 2.50 7.40
N TYR A 46 -2.54 2.69 8.58
CA TYR A 46 -1.67 3.83 8.89
C TYR A 46 -0.41 3.86 8.01
N SER A 47 0.32 2.76 7.94
CA SER A 47 1.52 2.64 7.11
C SER A 47 1.21 2.88 5.64
N SER A 48 0.06 2.41 5.18
CA SER A 48 -0.41 2.64 3.80
C SER A 48 -0.63 4.12 3.53
N GLU A 49 -1.31 4.82 4.44
CA GLU A 49 -1.53 6.26 4.32
C GLU A 49 -0.20 7.01 4.24
N LYS A 50 0.75 6.68 5.13
CA LYS A 50 2.05 7.34 5.19
C LYS A 50 2.90 7.07 3.96
N ILE A 51 2.93 5.83 3.47
CA ILE A 51 3.65 5.47 2.24
C ILE A 51 3.06 6.22 1.05
N LEU A 52 1.73 6.19 0.88
CA LEU A 52 1.07 6.90 -0.22
C LEU A 52 1.31 8.41 -0.14
N GLN A 53 1.25 9.00 1.06
CA GLN A 53 1.56 10.42 1.27
C GLN A 53 3.00 10.74 0.84
N SER A 54 3.99 9.99 1.29
CA SER A 54 5.39 10.21 0.90
C SER A 54 5.60 10.12 -0.62
N ILE A 55 4.87 9.22 -1.27
CA ILE A 55 4.90 9.10 -2.73
C ILE A 55 4.21 10.30 -3.41
N VAL A 56 3.07 10.76 -2.91
CA VAL A 56 2.43 12.01 -3.39
C VAL A 56 3.40 13.18 -3.27
N ASP A 57 4.05 13.34 -2.12
CA ASP A 57 4.99 14.43 -1.85
C ASP A 57 6.13 14.44 -2.88
N TYR A 58 6.66 13.26 -3.23
CA TYR A 58 7.63 13.14 -4.31
C TYR A 58 7.03 13.47 -5.69
N CYS A 59 5.86 12.94 -6.04
CA CYS A 59 5.21 13.22 -7.32
C CYS A 59 4.88 14.71 -7.52
N VAL A 60 4.63 15.46 -6.44
CA VAL A 60 4.46 16.92 -6.48
C VAL A 60 5.74 17.62 -6.93
N THR A 61 6.92 17.12 -6.56
CA THR A 61 8.21 17.68 -7.01
C THR A 61 8.47 17.52 -8.51
N LEU A 62 7.77 16.59 -9.17
CA LEU A 62 7.84 16.35 -10.62
C LEU A 62 6.91 17.27 -11.43
N GLY A 63 6.13 18.13 -10.75
CA GLY A 63 5.27 19.12 -11.37
C GLY A 63 3.77 18.76 -11.35
N PRO A 64 2.90 19.69 -11.79
CA PRO A 64 1.45 19.61 -11.57
C PRO A 64 0.80 18.44 -12.32
N ALA A 65 1.34 18.03 -13.47
CA ALA A 65 0.82 16.91 -14.24
C ALA A 65 0.95 15.55 -13.50
N ALA A 66 1.92 15.42 -12.59
CA ALA A 66 2.06 14.25 -11.72
C ALA A 66 1.42 14.48 -10.35
N GLY A 67 1.69 15.64 -9.72
CA GLY A 67 1.25 15.96 -8.37
C GLY A 67 -0.28 16.09 -8.21
N GLY A 68 -0.97 16.69 -9.19
CA GLY A 68 -2.42 16.89 -9.13
C GLY A 68 -3.19 15.56 -9.07
N PRO A 69 -3.03 14.66 -10.06
CA PRO A 69 -3.66 13.34 -10.04
C PRO A 69 -3.27 12.50 -8.82
N ALA A 70 -2.00 12.56 -8.39
CA ALA A 70 -1.53 11.83 -7.22
C ALA A 70 -2.24 12.29 -5.93
N THR A 71 -2.37 13.60 -5.74
CA THR A 71 -3.06 14.18 -4.58
C THR A 71 -4.55 13.82 -4.59
N ALA A 72 -5.20 13.90 -5.75
CA ALA A 72 -6.61 13.51 -5.89
C ALA A 72 -6.82 12.03 -5.57
N ALA A 73 -5.98 11.14 -6.12
CA ALA A 73 -6.07 9.70 -5.85
C ALA A 73 -5.84 9.36 -4.36
N LEU A 74 -4.93 10.07 -3.67
CA LEU A 74 -4.75 9.90 -2.23
C LEU A 74 -6.00 10.32 -1.45
N LEU A 75 -6.66 11.42 -1.81
CA LEU A 75 -7.91 11.85 -1.17
C LEU A 75 -9.01 10.80 -1.36
N SER A 76 -9.23 10.34 -2.60
CA SER A 76 -10.17 9.26 -2.91
C SER A 76 -9.87 7.99 -2.12
N TRP A 77 -8.59 7.60 -2.04
CA TRP A 77 -8.16 6.44 -1.25
C TRP A 77 -8.48 6.62 0.24
N LYS A 78 -8.20 7.81 0.81
CA LYS A 78 -8.51 8.10 2.22
C LYS A 78 -10.01 8.01 2.49
N GLU A 79 -10.84 8.49 1.58
CA GLU A 79 -12.30 8.40 1.69
C GLU A 79 -12.79 6.94 1.69
N ARG A 80 -12.33 6.12 0.72
CA ARG A 80 -12.70 4.70 0.65
C ARG A 80 -12.20 3.88 1.84
N ASN A 81 -11.08 4.28 2.45
CA ASN A 81 -10.46 3.58 3.57
C ASN A 81 -10.69 4.28 4.93
N ALA A 82 -11.59 5.28 5.01
CA ALA A 82 -11.77 6.13 6.18
C ALA A 82 -12.07 5.33 7.46
N THR A 83 -12.98 4.35 7.37
CA THR A 83 -13.32 3.46 8.49
C THR A 83 -12.10 2.68 8.99
N TYR A 84 -11.26 2.18 8.09
CA TYR A 84 -10.04 1.44 8.44
C TYR A 84 -8.98 2.33 9.07
N LEU A 85 -8.87 3.59 8.65
CA LEU A 85 -7.98 4.57 9.28
C LEU A 85 -8.43 4.87 10.72
N ILE A 86 -9.74 5.00 10.96
CA ILE A 86 -10.31 5.19 12.30
C ILE A 86 -10.02 3.97 13.19
N LEU A 87 -10.30 2.76 12.70
CA LEU A 87 -10.04 1.53 13.44
C LEU A 87 -8.56 1.32 13.70
N SER A 88 -7.69 1.64 12.74
CA SER A 88 -6.24 1.61 12.94
C SER A 88 -5.81 2.56 14.06
N SER A 89 -6.29 3.80 14.06
CA SER A 89 -6.02 4.74 15.15
C SER A 89 -6.47 4.20 16.51
N TYR A 90 -7.64 3.57 16.55
CA TYR A 90 -8.16 2.92 17.74
C TYR A 90 -7.25 1.80 18.25
N TYR A 91 -6.86 0.85 17.40
CA TYR A 91 -5.99 -0.26 17.79
C TYR A 91 -4.60 0.20 18.21
N ARG A 92 -4.01 1.22 17.56
CA ARG A 92 -2.75 1.83 18.01
C ARG A 92 -2.89 2.37 19.44
N LYS A 93 -3.98 3.07 19.75
CA LYS A 93 -4.25 3.58 21.10
C LYS A 93 -4.42 2.46 22.13
N GLU A 94 -5.13 1.38 21.79
CA GLU A 94 -5.31 0.25 22.71
C GLU A 94 -3.96 -0.46 22.97
N ILE A 95 -3.12 -0.63 21.96
CA ILE A 95 -1.77 -1.18 22.13
C ILE A 95 -0.91 -0.26 23.00
N GLN A 96 -0.93 1.06 22.76
CA GLN A 96 -0.20 2.02 23.59
C GLN A 96 -0.66 1.99 25.05
N LYS A 97 -1.97 1.90 25.31
CA LYS A 97 -2.51 1.73 26.67
C LYS A 97 -2.02 0.43 27.31
N TYR A 98 -2.03 -0.67 26.58
CA TYR A 98 -1.56 -1.96 27.07
C TYR A 98 -0.07 -1.91 27.45
N ILE A 99 0.76 -1.29 26.60
CA ILE A 99 2.19 -1.09 26.86
C ILE A 99 2.41 -0.21 28.11
N ALA A 100 1.61 0.84 28.28
CA ALA A 100 1.75 1.78 29.40
C ALA A 100 1.23 1.24 30.74
N ALA A 101 0.34 0.24 30.73
CA ALA A 101 -0.22 -0.31 31.97
C ALA A 101 0.84 -1.12 32.76
N PRO A 102 0.89 -1.03 34.10
CA PRO A 102 1.70 -1.93 34.93
C PRO A 102 1.06 -3.33 35.11
N PRO A 103 1.83 -4.36 35.48
CA PRO A 103 3.30 -4.39 35.52
C PRO A 103 3.90 -4.46 34.10
N ASP A 104 5.17 -4.09 33.97
CA ASP A 104 5.92 -4.29 32.73
C ASP A 104 6.11 -5.79 32.45
N SER A 105 6.14 -6.18 31.17
CA SER A 105 6.35 -7.58 30.77
C SER A 105 7.23 -7.67 29.53
N PRO A 106 7.93 -8.81 29.32
CA PRO A 106 8.69 -9.04 28.09
C PRO A 106 7.86 -8.81 26.82
N GLN A 107 6.58 -9.17 26.85
CA GLN A 107 5.64 -8.97 25.76
C GLN A 107 5.37 -7.49 25.49
N LYS A 108 5.18 -6.67 26.54
CA LYS A 108 5.02 -5.21 26.39
C LYS A 108 6.26 -4.55 25.80
N ARG A 109 7.46 -4.98 26.23
CA ARG A 109 8.72 -4.49 25.68
C ARG A 109 8.92 -4.87 24.20
N ALA A 110 8.56 -6.09 23.82
CA ALA A 110 8.59 -6.52 22.41
C ALA A 110 7.59 -5.72 21.56
N LEU A 111 6.35 -5.56 22.05
CA LEU A 111 5.31 -4.80 21.37
C LEU A 111 5.67 -3.31 21.23
N LYS A 112 6.37 -2.74 22.22
CA LYS A 112 6.87 -1.36 22.18
C LYS A 112 7.84 -1.11 21.03
N LYS A 113 8.78 -2.04 20.76
CA LYS A 113 9.71 -1.91 19.63
C LYS A 113 8.96 -1.87 18.30
N ILE A 114 8.03 -2.81 18.13
CA ILE A 114 7.22 -2.99 16.92
C ILE A 114 6.25 -1.81 16.69
N THR A 115 5.82 -1.10 17.72
CA THR A 115 4.75 -0.08 17.59
C THR A 115 5.22 1.36 17.55
N THR A 116 6.52 1.65 17.71
CA THR A 116 7.02 3.02 17.64
C THR A 116 8.11 3.20 16.59
N GLN A 117 9.25 2.53 16.75
CA GLN A 117 10.43 2.86 15.95
C GLN A 117 10.49 2.01 14.68
N ASP A 118 10.23 0.71 14.81
CA ASP A 118 10.34 -0.24 13.71
C ASP A 118 9.30 0.03 12.60
N VAL A 119 8.10 0.50 12.96
CA VAL A 119 7.04 0.82 11.97
C VAL A 119 7.37 2.06 11.15
N GLU A 120 7.89 3.13 11.77
CA GLU A 120 8.24 4.35 11.03
C GLU A 120 9.45 4.12 10.11
N GLU A 121 10.44 3.36 10.59
CA GLU A 121 11.59 2.94 9.77
C GLU A 121 11.13 2.08 8.59
N LEU A 122 10.20 1.15 8.80
CA LEU A 122 9.63 0.32 7.74
C LEU A 122 8.80 1.13 6.73
N ILE A 123 7.98 2.08 7.20
CA ILE A 123 7.23 3.01 6.34
C ILE A 123 8.21 3.77 5.44
N LYS A 124 9.27 4.31 6.02
CA LYS A 124 10.30 5.06 5.29
C LYS A 124 11.00 4.17 4.26
N ALA A 125 11.45 2.98 4.66
CA ALA A 125 12.14 2.06 3.76
C ALA A 125 11.26 1.66 2.55
N ASN A 126 9.98 1.37 2.77
CA ASN A 126 9.06 1.04 1.68
C ASN A 126 8.79 2.24 0.76
N SER A 127 8.61 3.43 1.34
CA SER A 127 8.42 4.67 0.57
C SER A 127 9.65 4.96 -0.31
N ASP A 128 10.85 4.88 0.27
CA ASP A 128 12.10 5.12 -0.42
C ASP A 128 12.32 4.11 -1.57
N ALA A 129 11.98 2.84 -1.36
CA ALA A 129 12.08 1.80 -2.40
C ALA A 129 11.16 2.09 -3.60
N LEU A 130 9.92 2.53 -3.35
CA LEU A 130 8.99 2.91 -4.42
C LEU A 130 9.44 4.19 -5.14
N ILE A 131 9.85 5.21 -4.37
CA ILE A 131 10.35 6.48 -4.90
C ILE A 131 11.62 6.27 -5.74
N LEU A 132 12.50 5.34 -5.35
CA LEU A 132 13.68 4.99 -6.15
C LEU A 132 13.30 4.51 -7.55
N GLY A 133 12.19 3.77 -7.69
CA GLY A 133 11.66 3.39 -9.00
C GLY A 133 11.29 4.61 -9.85
N PHE A 134 10.59 5.57 -9.28
CA PHE A 134 10.23 6.81 -9.98
C PHE A 134 11.45 7.66 -10.35
N ARG A 135 12.46 7.73 -9.47
CA ARG A 135 13.73 8.43 -9.73
C ARG A 135 14.47 7.79 -10.90
N LYS A 136 14.59 6.47 -10.92
CA LYS A 136 15.22 5.75 -12.03
C LYS A 136 14.48 5.97 -13.35
N ALA A 137 13.14 6.02 -13.32
CA ALA A 137 12.35 6.36 -14.50
C ALA A 137 12.62 7.80 -14.97
N GLN A 138 12.73 8.75 -14.04
CA GLN A 138 13.08 10.14 -14.34
C GLN A 138 14.51 10.29 -14.88
N GLU A 139 15.46 9.49 -14.40
CA GLU A 139 16.83 9.48 -14.93
C GLU A 139 16.89 8.91 -16.35
N ALA A 140 16.11 7.86 -16.63
CA ALA A 140 16.05 7.23 -17.94
C ALA A 140 15.33 8.10 -18.99
N ASP A 141 14.30 8.86 -18.56
CA ASP A 141 13.60 9.85 -19.37
C ASP A 141 13.42 11.16 -18.56
N PRO A 142 14.35 12.11 -18.69
CA PRO A 142 14.33 13.38 -17.95
C PRO A 142 13.14 14.28 -18.29
N LYS A 143 12.44 14.03 -19.39
CA LYS A 143 11.31 14.85 -19.78
C LYS A 143 10.07 14.47 -18.97
N ASP A 144 9.71 13.18 -19.00
CA ASP A 144 8.42 12.73 -18.50
C ASP A 144 8.47 11.41 -17.70
N GLY A 145 9.62 10.74 -17.59
CA GLY A 145 9.71 9.37 -17.08
C GLY A 145 9.16 9.18 -15.65
N GLY A 146 9.61 10.01 -14.71
CA GLY A 146 9.10 9.98 -13.33
C GLY A 146 7.63 10.37 -13.25
N ALA A 147 7.24 11.41 -14.00
CA ALA A 147 5.86 11.90 -14.02
C ALA A 147 4.88 10.86 -14.58
N ASN A 148 5.28 10.13 -15.64
CA ASN A 148 4.52 9.04 -16.24
C ASN A 148 4.34 7.90 -15.24
N MET A 149 5.41 7.52 -14.54
CA MET A 149 5.37 6.43 -13.56
C MET A 149 4.51 6.80 -12.34
N CYS A 150 4.60 8.05 -11.84
CA CYS A 150 3.70 8.59 -10.81
C CYS A 150 2.22 8.49 -11.23
N ARG A 151 1.88 8.93 -12.45
CA ARG A 151 0.49 8.85 -12.94
C ARG A 151 0.01 7.41 -13.08
N GLY A 152 0.86 6.51 -13.57
CA GLY A 152 0.53 5.08 -13.67
C GLY A 152 0.28 4.45 -12.30
N TYR A 153 1.16 4.73 -11.32
CA TYR A 153 1.02 4.24 -9.96
C TYR A 153 -0.28 4.73 -9.31
N PHE A 154 -0.55 6.04 -9.37
CA PHE A 154 -1.75 6.60 -8.73
C PHE A 154 -3.06 6.32 -9.48
N ARG A 155 -3.03 5.98 -10.77
CA ARG A 155 -4.19 5.38 -11.42
C ARG A 155 -4.56 4.06 -10.73
N GLY A 156 -3.59 3.19 -10.47
CA GLY A 156 -3.84 1.94 -9.73
C GLY A 156 -4.36 2.18 -8.31
N VAL A 157 -3.86 3.21 -7.63
CA VAL A 157 -4.39 3.62 -6.30
C VAL A 157 -5.84 4.08 -6.41
N ASP A 158 -6.18 4.88 -7.43
CA ASP A 158 -7.54 5.35 -7.66
C ASP A 158 -8.49 4.21 -8.01
N ASP A 159 -8.02 3.24 -8.80
CA ASP A 159 -8.71 1.98 -9.14
C ASP A 159 -8.84 1.01 -7.94
N GLY A 160 -8.33 1.39 -6.77
CA GLY A 160 -8.48 0.65 -5.52
C GLY A 160 -7.42 -0.42 -5.28
N ALA A 161 -6.36 -0.51 -6.08
CA ALA A 161 -5.30 -1.52 -5.88
C ALA A 161 -4.62 -1.41 -4.50
N ALA A 162 -4.62 -0.22 -3.89
CA ALA A 162 -4.08 0.04 -2.56
C ALA A 162 -5.14 -0.01 -1.44
N ASP A 163 -6.42 -0.25 -1.76
CA ASP A 163 -7.47 -0.32 -0.74
C ASP A 163 -7.25 -1.55 0.15
N VAL A 164 -7.49 -1.40 1.45
CA VAL A 164 -7.23 -2.47 2.45
C VAL A 164 -7.97 -3.75 2.07
N LYS A 165 -9.23 -3.65 1.60
CA LYS A 165 -10.04 -4.79 1.14
C LYS A 165 -9.40 -5.60 0.00
N ASN A 166 -8.63 -4.93 -0.87
CA ASN A 166 -8.05 -5.56 -2.05
C ASN A 166 -6.64 -6.09 -1.76
N ARG A 167 -5.85 -5.32 -1.00
CA ARG A 167 -4.48 -5.71 -0.66
C ARG A 167 -4.42 -6.76 0.44
N ASP A 168 -5.34 -6.68 1.40
CA ASP A 168 -5.32 -7.49 2.61
C ASP A 168 -6.75 -7.88 3.05
N PRO A 169 -7.38 -8.85 2.34
CA PRO A 169 -8.76 -9.23 2.62
C PRO A 169 -8.96 -9.82 4.02
N GLU A 170 -7.95 -10.49 4.58
CA GLU A 170 -8.04 -11.07 5.92
C GLU A 170 -8.07 -9.97 6.99
N LEU A 171 -7.19 -8.98 6.87
CA LEU A 171 -7.22 -7.81 7.75
C LEU A 171 -8.52 -7.03 7.58
N ALA A 172 -8.99 -6.83 6.35
CA ALA A 172 -10.24 -6.14 6.09
C ALA A 172 -11.42 -6.86 6.77
N ALA A 173 -11.50 -8.18 6.64
CA ALA A 173 -12.54 -8.99 7.30
C ALA A 173 -12.46 -8.89 8.83
N PHE A 174 -11.26 -8.84 9.41
CA PHE A 174 -11.07 -8.62 10.84
C PHE A 174 -11.55 -7.23 11.29
N LEU A 175 -11.23 -6.19 10.53
CA LEU A 175 -11.65 -4.81 10.81
C LEU A 175 -13.17 -4.61 10.62
N ASP A 176 -13.77 -5.30 9.65
CA ASP A 176 -15.21 -5.24 9.33
C ASP A 176 -16.09 -5.87 10.42
N GLN A 177 -15.53 -6.68 11.34
CA GLN A 177 -16.26 -7.26 12.47
C GLN A 177 -16.63 -6.24 13.57
N ASP A 178 -16.28 -4.96 13.38
CA ASP A 178 -16.60 -3.79 14.22
C ASP A 178 -16.47 -3.98 15.75
N PRO A 179 -15.24 -3.92 16.29
CA PRO A 179 -15.02 -3.92 17.74
C PRO A 179 -15.55 -2.65 18.44
N VAL A 180 -15.78 -1.55 17.71
CA VAL A 180 -16.14 -0.23 18.27
C VAL A 180 -17.65 -0.10 18.42
N GLY A 181 -18.44 -0.52 17.43
CA GLY A 181 -19.89 -0.63 17.52
C GLY A 181 -20.36 -1.71 18.49
N GLN A 182 -19.65 -2.85 18.58
CA GLN A 182 -19.95 -3.87 19.59
C GLN A 182 -19.69 -3.40 21.03
N ARG A 183 -18.75 -2.46 21.27
CA ARG A 183 -18.53 -1.86 22.60
C ARG A 183 -19.54 -0.76 22.92
N ARG A 184 -19.96 0.05 21.94
CA ARG A 184 -21.02 1.06 22.12
C ARG A 184 -22.37 0.43 22.41
N ALA A 185 -22.72 -0.67 21.74
CA ALA A 185 -23.95 -1.43 21.99
C ALA A 185 -23.96 -2.13 23.38
N LYS A 186 -22.80 -2.29 24.03
CA LYS A 186 -22.67 -2.90 25.36
C LYS A 186 -22.52 -1.88 26.49
N GLN A 187 -22.44 -0.58 26.22
CA GLN A 187 -22.56 0.45 27.25
C GLN A 187 -24.04 0.79 27.41
N PRO A 188 -24.70 0.49 28.55
CA PRO A 188 -26.06 0.95 28.76
C PRO A 188 -26.03 2.47 28.76
N THR A 189 -26.90 3.07 27.95
CA THR A 189 -27.24 4.49 27.99
C THR A 189 -27.61 4.81 29.44
N LYS A 190 -26.73 5.50 30.16
CA LYS A 190 -27.16 6.19 31.37
C LYS A 190 -27.91 7.42 30.89
N GLU A 191 -29.22 7.26 30.71
CA GLU A 191 -30.13 8.39 30.71
C GLU A 191 -29.96 9.13 32.04
N GLN A 192 -29.70 10.44 31.94
CA GLN A 192 -29.76 11.39 33.05
C GLN A 192 -31.19 11.91 33.17
#